data_AF-A0A9W9A3W1-F1
#
_entry.id   AF-A0A9W9A3W1-F1
#
_cell.length_a   1.000
_cell.length_b   1.000
_cell.length_c   1.000
_cell.angle_alpha   90.00
_cell.angle_beta   90.00
_cell.angle_gamma   90.00
#
_symmetry.space_group_name_H-M   'P 1'
#
loop_
_entity.id
_entity.type
_entity.pdbx_description
1 polymer ?
#
loop_
_entity_poly.entity_id
_entity_poly.type
_entity_poly.pdbx_seq_one_letter_code
_entity_poly.pdbx_strand_id
1 'polypeptide(L)'
;MFIQACRDTGIKPIFEPYWAKLPYSNVYLAITPDILHQLYQGVFKHMKHWVIDAYGAHEIDACCRRLPPNHNICVFIKGISTLQRVSGTEHAQMSHFFLGLIADAPFPNGMSSVRLVRCLRGLLDFLFLAQYPIHSTTSLTSLSDALERFHTDKKIFIDLGIRSDFQIPKIHFMNHYIPGIKCMGTLDNFNTEYTEHLHIDLAKDAYQATNKKDELSQMAQWLKRKEKVMKHAASHLQRTPSMPNPLGLESTENRCPQDLILH
;
A
#
# COMPACT_ATOMS: atom_id res chain seq x y z
N MET A 1 20.61 -33.83 -13.92
CA MET A 1 21.45 -32.80 -13.29
C MET A 1 20.74 -31.46 -13.13
N PHE A 2 20.24 -30.81 -14.19
CA PHE A 2 19.58 -29.48 -14.10
C PHE A 2 18.39 -29.42 -13.13
N ILE A 3 17.42 -30.33 -13.25
CA ILE A 3 16.23 -30.36 -12.36
C ILE A 3 16.62 -30.54 -10.88
N GLN A 4 17.64 -31.37 -10.61
CA GLN A 4 18.11 -31.62 -9.25
C GLN A 4 18.79 -30.36 -8.69
N ALA A 5 19.69 -29.73 -9.45
CA ALA A 5 20.32 -28.47 -9.07
C ALA A 5 19.31 -27.33 -8.83
N CYS A 6 18.24 -27.25 -9.64
CA CYS A 6 17.15 -26.31 -9.40
C CYS A 6 16.42 -26.60 -8.09
N ARG A 7 16.11 -27.87 -7.79
CA ARG A 7 15.46 -28.25 -6.52
C ARG A 7 16.35 -27.94 -5.31
N ASP A 8 17.64 -28.24 -5.39
CA ASP A 8 18.59 -28.01 -4.30
C ASP A 8 18.75 -26.51 -3.98
N THR A 9 18.46 -25.64 -4.95
CA THR A 9 18.47 -24.18 -4.81
C THR A 9 17.09 -23.54 -4.65
N GLY A 10 16.01 -24.35 -4.55
CA GLY A 10 14.63 -23.87 -4.40
C GLY A 10 14.04 -23.21 -5.64
N ILE A 11 14.65 -23.40 -6.82
CA ILE A 11 14.20 -22.86 -8.10
C ILE A 11 13.28 -23.87 -8.78
N LYS A 12 12.17 -23.40 -9.35
CA LYS A 12 11.30 -24.24 -10.19
C LYS A 12 11.95 -24.42 -11.57
N PRO A 13 12.20 -25.66 -12.03
CA PRO A 13 12.77 -25.90 -13.34
C PRO A 13 11.70 -25.72 -14.43
N ILE A 14 11.67 -24.53 -15.03
CA ILE A 14 10.78 -24.21 -16.16
C ILE A 14 11.63 -24.26 -17.43
N PHE A 15 11.44 -25.30 -18.25
CA PHE A 15 12.22 -25.51 -19.47
C PHE A 15 11.82 -24.58 -20.62
N GLU A 16 10.53 -24.26 -20.72
CA GLU A 16 9.99 -23.32 -21.71
C GLU A 16 8.86 -22.51 -21.06
N PRO A 17 9.15 -21.33 -20.49
CA PRO A 17 8.08 -20.47 -20.01
C PRO A 17 7.21 -20.02 -21.19
N TYR A 18 5.91 -19.83 -20.98
CA TYR A 18 5.00 -19.43 -22.06
C TYR A 18 5.43 -18.13 -22.77
N TRP A 19 6.12 -17.25 -22.04
CA TRP A 19 6.64 -15.98 -22.54
C TRP A 19 7.96 -16.09 -23.32
N ALA A 20 8.56 -17.29 -23.45
CA ALA A 20 9.87 -17.48 -24.09
C ALA A 20 9.93 -17.00 -25.55
N LYS A 21 8.79 -17.06 -26.26
CA LYS A 21 8.68 -16.69 -27.68
C LYS A 21 8.08 -15.29 -27.88
N LEU A 22 7.84 -14.53 -26.81
CA LEU A 22 7.27 -13.19 -26.91
C LEU A 22 8.41 -12.16 -27.03
N PRO A 23 8.60 -11.52 -28.21
CA PRO A 23 9.82 -10.77 -28.55
C PRO A 23 10.05 -9.51 -27.70
N TYR A 24 9.04 -9.04 -26.96
CA TYR A 24 9.10 -7.83 -26.14
C TYR A 24 8.65 -8.06 -24.69
N SER A 25 8.55 -9.32 -24.24
CA SER A 25 8.13 -9.64 -22.88
C SER A 25 9.31 -9.87 -21.97
N ASN A 26 9.53 -8.94 -21.04
CA ASN A 26 10.42 -9.16 -19.90
C ASN A 26 9.56 -9.41 -18.66
N VAL A 27 9.41 -10.68 -18.26
CA VAL A 27 8.61 -11.08 -17.09
C VAL A 27 9.09 -10.41 -15.79
N TYR A 28 10.38 -10.07 -15.69
CA TYR A 28 10.94 -9.40 -14.52
C TYR A 28 10.53 -7.93 -14.43
N LEU A 29 10.16 -7.31 -15.56
CA LEU A 29 9.55 -5.97 -15.59
C LEU A 29 8.02 -6.01 -15.50
N ALA A 30 7.41 -7.18 -15.71
CA ALA A 30 5.96 -7.35 -15.58
C ALA A 30 5.48 -7.36 -14.12
N ILE A 31 6.38 -7.58 -13.17
CA ILE A 31 6.07 -7.51 -11.74
C ILE A 31 6.39 -6.10 -11.25
N THR A 32 5.35 -5.27 -11.17
CA THR A 32 5.48 -3.88 -10.72
C THR A 32 5.54 -3.80 -9.20
N PRO A 33 6.19 -2.76 -8.64
CA PRO A 33 6.10 -2.48 -7.21
C PRO A 33 4.65 -2.22 -6.80
N ASP A 34 4.26 -2.74 -5.64
CA ASP A 34 2.89 -2.68 -5.13
C ASP A 34 2.89 -2.24 -3.66
N ILE A 35 2.36 -1.05 -3.39
CA ILE A 35 2.32 -0.47 -2.05
C ILE A 35 1.48 -1.33 -1.08
N LEU A 36 0.29 -1.74 -1.50
CA LEU A 36 -0.63 -2.50 -0.66
C LEU A 36 -0.07 -3.87 -0.31
N HIS A 37 0.23 -4.68 -1.31
CA HIS A 37 0.58 -6.09 -1.10
C HIS A 37 2.02 -6.28 -0.65
N GLN A 38 2.96 -5.45 -1.12
CA GLN A 38 4.38 -5.62 -0.78
C GLN A 38 4.74 -4.83 0.49
N LEU A 39 4.37 -3.56 0.59
CA LEU A 39 4.73 -2.75 1.76
C LEU A 39 3.75 -2.94 2.92
N TYR A 40 2.48 -2.58 2.77
CA TYR A 40 1.52 -2.64 3.88
C TYR A 40 1.24 -4.07 4.37
N GLN A 41 0.74 -4.94 3.49
CA GLN A 41 0.43 -6.35 3.79
C GLN A 41 1.65 -7.27 3.79
N GLY A 42 2.84 -6.71 3.59
CA GLY A 42 4.10 -7.44 3.58
C GLY A 42 5.05 -6.96 4.67
N VAL A 43 5.85 -5.95 4.32
CA VAL A 43 6.94 -5.48 5.18
C VAL A 43 6.42 -4.83 6.45
N PHE A 44 5.44 -3.93 6.36
CA PHE A 44 4.86 -3.25 7.52
C PHE A 44 4.10 -4.21 8.42
N LYS A 45 3.35 -5.17 7.85
CA LYS A 45 2.75 -6.27 8.62
C LYS A 45 3.78 -7.00 9.46
N HIS A 46 4.94 -7.35 8.89
CA HIS A 46 6.01 -8.00 9.65
C HIS A 46 6.61 -7.07 10.71
N MET A 47 6.93 -5.83 10.34
CA MET A 47 7.44 -4.81 11.25
C MET A 47 6.55 -4.62 12.47
N LYS A 48 5.22 -4.57 12.27
CA LYS A 48 4.23 -4.48 13.34
C LYS A 48 4.45 -5.57 14.39
N HIS A 49 4.53 -6.83 13.95
CA HIS A 49 4.72 -7.96 14.86
C HIS A 49 6.07 -7.88 15.57
N TRP A 50 7.16 -7.55 14.86
CA TRP A 50 8.48 -7.49 15.48
C TRP A 50 8.60 -6.39 16.53
N VAL A 51 7.95 -5.25 16.31
CA VAL A 51 7.91 -4.17 17.30
C VAL A 51 7.07 -4.56 18.51
N ILE A 52 5.94 -5.26 18.30
CA ILE A 52 5.14 -5.81 19.41
C ILE A 52 5.95 -6.83 20.22
N ASP A 53 6.71 -7.70 19.57
CA ASP A 53 7.57 -8.67 20.25
C ASP A 53 8.72 -7.97 20.99
N ALA A 54 9.25 -6.87 20.43
CA ALA A 54 10.35 -6.11 21.01
C ALA A 54 9.97 -5.30 22.26
N TYR A 55 8.76 -4.74 22.32
CA TYR A 55 8.31 -3.89 23.44
C TYR A 55 7.31 -4.60 24.36
N GLY A 56 6.69 -5.68 23.88
CA GLY A 56 5.57 -6.34 24.54
C GLY A 56 4.21 -5.73 24.14
N ALA A 57 3.23 -6.61 23.93
CA ALA A 57 1.87 -6.23 23.56
C ALA A 57 1.22 -5.25 24.55
N HIS A 58 1.46 -5.43 25.84
CA HIS A 58 0.89 -4.57 26.89
C HIS A 58 1.35 -3.12 26.74
N GLU A 59 2.63 -2.87 26.49
CA GLU A 59 3.16 -1.51 26.38
C GLU A 59 2.69 -0.85 25.08
N ILE A 60 2.76 -1.57 23.95
CA ILE A 60 2.30 -1.04 22.66
C ILE A 60 0.81 -0.67 22.72
N ASP A 61 -0.04 -1.52 23.30
CA ASP A 61 -1.46 -1.22 23.42
C ASP A 61 -1.73 -0.09 24.42
N ALA A 62 -0.92 0.03 25.49
CA ALA A 62 -1.00 1.16 26.41
C ALA A 62 -0.63 2.48 25.73
N CYS A 63 0.43 2.51 24.92
CA CYS A 63 0.77 3.66 24.08
C CYS A 63 -0.36 4.00 23.10
N CYS A 64 -0.95 3.01 22.44
CA CYS A 64 -2.07 3.23 21.52
C CYS A 64 -3.27 3.89 22.21
N ARG A 65 -3.60 3.47 23.45
CA ARG A 65 -4.69 4.06 24.25
C ARG A 65 -4.42 5.50 24.69
N ARG A 66 -3.16 5.89 24.80
CA ARG A 66 -2.74 7.24 25.19
C ARG A 66 -2.69 8.22 24.01
N LEU A 67 -2.81 7.74 22.77
CA LEU A 67 -2.83 8.62 21.61
C LEU A 67 -4.05 9.56 21.69
N PRO A 68 -3.85 10.88 21.53
CA PRO A 68 -4.96 11.81 21.52
C PRO A 68 -5.86 11.52 20.32
N PRO A 69 -7.19 11.66 20.46
CA PRO A 69 -8.10 11.52 19.34
C PRO A 69 -7.71 12.45 18.19
N ASN A 70 -7.66 11.91 16.98
CA ASN A 70 -7.34 12.65 15.77
C ASN A 70 -8.36 12.31 14.69
N HIS A 71 -8.88 13.34 14.01
CA HIS A 71 -9.88 13.17 12.94
C HIS A 71 -9.31 12.43 11.72
N ASN A 72 -7.99 12.42 11.55
CA ASN A 72 -7.30 11.87 10.40
C ASN A 72 -6.74 10.44 10.63
N ILE A 73 -6.85 9.90 11.85
CA ILE A 73 -6.26 8.61 12.21
C ILE A 73 -7.27 7.78 13.00
N CYS A 74 -7.43 6.50 12.64
CA CYS A 74 -8.26 5.57 13.40
C CYS A 74 -7.78 5.43 14.86
N VAL A 75 -8.71 5.52 15.80
CA VAL A 75 -8.44 5.30 17.23
C VAL A 75 -8.53 3.81 17.56
N PHE A 76 -7.40 3.22 17.94
CA PHE A 76 -7.31 1.81 18.34
C PHE A 76 -7.51 1.67 19.86
N ILE A 77 -8.77 1.80 20.32
CA ILE A 77 -9.14 1.82 21.76
C ILE A 77 -8.66 0.56 22.51
N LYS A 78 -8.69 -0.60 21.85
CA LYS A 78 -8.22 -1.87 22.41
C LYS A 78 -6.75 -2.17 22.12
N GLY A 79 -6.03 -1.21 21.54
CA GLY A 79 -4.68 -1.41 21.01
C GLY A 79 -4.69 -2.13 19.66
N ILE A 80 -3.51 -2.53 19.24
CA ILE A 80 -3.25 -3.12 17.91
C ILE A 80 -2.72 -4.55 17.98
N SER A 81 -2.30 -5.02 19.17
CA SER A 81 -1.66 -6.33 19.32
C SER A 81 -2.61 -7.50 19.02
N THR A 82 -3.88 -7.38 19.40
CA THR A 82 -4.89 -8.44 19.28
C THR A 82 -5.56 -8.50 17.90
N LEU A 83 -5.31 -7.52 17.04
CA LEU A 83 -5.97 -7.43 15.74
C LEU A 83 -5.50 -8.55 14.81
N GLN A 84 -6.44 -9.41 14.43
CA GLN A 84 -6.26 -10.45 13.43
C GLN A 84 -6.86 -10.01 12.10
N ARG A 85 -6.27 -10.48 10.98
CA ARG A 85 -6.74 -10.17 9.62
C ARG A 85 -6.78 -8.66 9.30
N VAL A 86 -5.78 -7.93 9.79
CA VAL A 86 -5.60 -6.50 9.53
C VAL A 86 -5.53 -6.23 8.03
N SER A 87 -6.44 -5.40 7.54
CA SER A 87 -6.56 -4.94 6.15
C SER A 87 -5.44 -3.99 5.73
N GLY A 88 -5.34 -3.72 4.43
CA GLY A 88 -4.37 -2.76 3.88
C GLY A 88 -4.56 -1.37 4.47
N THR A 89 -5.81 -0.92 4.45
CA THR A 89 -6.24 0.36 5.02
C THR A 89 -5.90 0.49 6.50
N GLU A 90 -6.11 -0.55 7.30
CA GLU A 90 -5.73 -0.53 8.72
C GLU A 90 -4.21 -0.45 8.92
N HIS A 91 -3.41 -1.17 8.13
CA HIS A 91 -1.96 -1.02 8.16
C HIS A 91 -1.51 0.39 7.73
N ALA A 92 -2.18 0.99 6.74
CA ALA A 92 -1.94 2.38 6.34
C ALA A 92 -2.23 3.34 7.49
N GLN A 93 -3.37 3.21 8.14
CA GLN A 93 -3.73 3.99 9.33
C GLN A 93 -2.71 3.83 10.46
N MET A 94 -2.27 2.59 10.73
CA MET A 94 -1.23 2.31 11.72
C MET A 94 0.09 3.03 11.41
N SER A 95 0.51 3.06 10.15
CA SER A 95 1.80 3.63 9.73
C SER A 95 1.97 5.11 10.11
N HIS A 96 0.87 5.86 10.25
CA HIS A 96 0.91 7.29 10.60
C HIS A 96 1.30 7.57 12.06
N PHE A 97 1.04 6.64 12.98
CA PHE A 97 1.36 6.83 14.41
C PHE A 97 2.34 5.80 14.96
N PHE A 98 2.67 4.76 14.21
CA PHE A 98 3.46 3.62 14.69
C PHE A 98 4.83 4.03 15.27
N LEU A 99 5.49 5.01 14.65
CA LEU A 99 6.76 5.56 15.16
C LEU A 99 6.58 6.29 16.49
N GLY A 100 5.47 7.02 16.65
CA GLY A 100 5.15 7.73 17.88
C GLY A 100 4.90 6.79 19.06
N LEU A 101 4.43 5.56 18.81
CA LEU A 101 4.22 4.57 19.86
C LEU A 101 5.52 4.16 20.57
N ILE A 102 6.64 4.17 19.83
CA ILE A 102 7.91 3.64 20.31
C ILE A 102 8.95 4.72 20.62
N ALA A 103 8.67 5.97 20.25
CA ALA A 103 9.62 7.09 20.43
C ALA A 103 10.00 7.28 21.90
N ASP A 104 9.00 7.23 22.79
CA ASP A 104 9.17 7.41 24.25
C ASP A 104 8.90 6.13 25.06
N ALA A 105 8.67 4.99 24.39
CA ALA A 105 8.39 3.75 25.07
C ALA A 105 9.68 3.18 25.71
N PRO A 106 9.60 2.70 26.97
CA PRO A 106 10.75 2.09 27.62
C PRO A 106 11.14 0.82 26.86
N PHE A 107 12.41 0.75 26.46
CA PHE A 107 12.93 -0.42 25.77
C PHE A 107 13.35 -1.48 26.81
N PRO A 108 13.08 -2.78 26.58
CA PRO A 108 13.38 -3.80 27.57
C PRO A 108 14.87 -3.84 27.95
N ASN A 109 15.12 -4.19 29.21
CA ASN A 109 16.46 -4.40 29.77
C ASN A 109 17.41 -3.19 29.70
N GLY A 110 16.88 -1.97 29.54
CA GLY A 110 17.68 -0.74 29.49
C GLY A 110 18.53 -0.60 28.23
N MET A 111 18.26 -1.40 27.19
CA MET A 111 18.93 -1.29 25.90
C MET A 111 18.49 -0.01 25.17
N SER A 112 19.32 0.47 24.24
CA SER A 112 18.96 1.64 23.42
C SER A 112 17.96 1.26 22.32
N SER A 113 16.81 1.93 22.28
CA SER A 113 15.82 1.80 21.20
C SER A 113 16.24 2.48 19.89
N VAL A 114 17.35 3.23 19.89
CA VAL A 114 17.76 4.10 18.77
C VAL A 114 17.84 3.34 17.44
N ARG A 115 18.42 2.13 17.43
CA ARG A 115 18.51 1.31 16.20
C ARG A 115 17.13 0.88 15.70
N LEU A 116 16.25 0.46 16.60
CA LEU A 116 14.88 0.07 16.22
C LEU A 116 14.08 1.27 15.70
N VAL A 117 14.16 2.42 16.39
CA VAL A 117 13.53 3.67 15.95
C VAL A 117 14.03 4.08 14.57
N ARG A 118 15.34 4.03 14.32
CA ARG A 118 15.94 4.32 13.00
C ARG A 118 15.49 3.32 11.94
N CYS A 119 15.41 2.03 12.27
CA CYS A 119 14.92 1.00 11.36
C CYS A 119 13.47 1.24 10.95
N LEU A 120 12.58 1.48 11.94
CA LEU A 120 11.18 1.78 11.67
C LEU A 120 11.03 3.10 10.89
N ARG A 121 11.81 4.13 11.24
CA ARG A 121 11.82 5.40 10.52
C ARG A 121 12.24 5.20 9.07
N GLY A 122 13.29 4.42 8.80
CA GLY A 122 13.73 4.10 7.43
C GLY A 122 12.63 3.39 6.64
N LEU A 123 11.92 2.44 7.24
CA LEU A 123 10.79 1.77 6.58
C LEU A 123 9.63 2.75 6.28
N LEU A 124 9.24 3.58 7.25
CA LEU A 124 8.14 4.53 7.09
C LEU A 124 8.48 5.63 6.08
N ASP A 125 9.70 6.18 6.14
CA ASP A 125 10.19 7.14 5.14
C ASP A 125 10.13 6.51 3.75
N PHE A 126 10.59 5.26 3.59
CA PHE A 126 10.53 4.57 2.31
C PHE A 126 9.09 4.38 1.83
N LEU A 127 8.21 3.92 2.72
CA LEU A 127 6.79 3.70 2.46
C LEU A 127 6.10 4.98 1.98
N PHE A 128 6.31 6.11 2.65
CA PHE A 128 5.66 7.37 2.29
C PHE A 128 6.28 8.01 1.05
N LEU A 129 7.60 7.97 0.91
CA LEU A 129 8.28 8.48 -0.29
C LEU A 129 7.87 7.69 -1.54
N ALA A 130 7.74 6.37 -1.46
CA ALA A 130 7.32 5.53 -2.58
C ALA A 130 5.91 5.86 -3.10
N GLN A 131 5.08 6.53 -2.30
CA GLN A 131 3.72 6.92 -2.65
C GLN A 131 3.65 8.31 -3.31
N TYR A 132 4.78 8.98 -3.53
CA TYR A 132 4.76 10.30 -4.15
C TYR A 132 4.21 10.20 -5.59
N PRO A 133 3.26 11.08 -5.96
CA PRO A 133 2.69 11.09 -7.31
C PRO A 133 3.69 11.60 -8.36
N ILE A 134 4.79 12.22 -7.92
CA ILE A 134 5.85 12.72 -8.79
C ILE A 134 7.18 12.51 -8.08
N HIS A 135 8.16 11.96 -8.81
CA HIS A 135 9.52 11.76 -8.31
C HIS A 135 10.52 12.68 -9.01
N SER A 136 11.31 13.39 -8.21
CA SER A 136 12.54 14.06 -8.63
C SER A 136 13.77 13.22 -8.28
N THR A 137 14.93 13.55 -8.84
CA THR A 137 16.22 12.96 -8.45
C THR A 137 16.42 13.01 -6.94
N THR A 138 16.11 14.15 -6.31
CA THR A 138 16.20 14.31 -4.85
C THR A 138 15.30 13.34 -4.10
N SER A 139 14.04 13.19 -4.52
CA SER A 139 13.11 12.25 -3.88
C SER A 139 13.55 10.79 -4.03
N LEU A 140 14.17 10.43 -5.17
CA LEU A 140 14.70 9.09 -5.40
C LEU A 140 15.93 8.82 -4.56
N THR A 141 16.80 9.83 -4.36
CA THR A 141 17.91 9.74 -3.40
C THR A 141 17.38 9.54 -1.99
N SER A 142 16.41 10.35 -1.53
CA SER A 142 15.79 10.17 -0.21
C SER A 142 15.14 8.80 -0.04
N LEU A 143 14.53 8.25 -1.09
CA LEU A 143 13.97 6.91 -1.10
C LEU A 143 15.07 5.84 -0.94
N SER A 144 16.20 6.01 -1.63
CA SER A 144 17.38 5.15 -1.48
C SER A 144 17.95 5.20 -0.06
N ASP A 145 18.12 6.40 0.49
CA ASP A 145 18.65 6.62 1.84
C ASP A 145 17.73 6.04 2.91
N ALA A 146 16.40 6.10 2.69
CA ALA A 146 15.42 5.46 3.57
C ALA A 146 15.56 3.94 3.56
N LEU A 147 15.72 3.35 2.38
CA LEU A 147 15.95 1.91 2.22
C LEU A 147 17.25 1.47 2.90
N GLU A 148 18.34 2.21 2.69
CA GLU A 148 19.63 1.91 3.29
C GLU A 148 19.58 1.99 4.83
N ARG A 149 18.93 3.01 5.39
CA ARG A 149 18.70 3.13 6.83
C ARG A 149 17.94 1.92 7.38
N PHE A 150 16.86 1.50 6.70
CA PHE A 150 16.13 0.30 7.08
C PHE A 150 17.02 -0.96 7.05
N HIS A 151 17.79 -1.16 5.98
CA HIS A 151 18.66 -2.33 5.82
C HIS A 151 19.84 -2.36 6.80
N THR A 152 20.38 -1.21 7.16
CA THR A 152 21.46 -1.07 8.14
C THR A 152 20.98 -1.46 9.53
N ASP A 153 19.83 -0.95 9.94
CA ASP A 153 19.38 -1.07 11.32
C ASP A 153 18.50 -2.31 11.58
N LYS A 154 17.92 -2.95 10.56
CA LYS A 154 17.02 -4.12 10.76
C LYS A 154 17.65 -5.30 11.51
N LYS A 155 18.98 -5.44 11.48
CA LYS A 155 19.69 -6.48 12.25
C LYS A 155 19.37 -6.46 13.76
N ILE A 156 18.87 -5.34 14.28
CA ILE A 156 18.39 -5.25 15.66
C ILE A 156 17.39 -6.36 16.02
N PHE A 157 16.52 -6.79 15.10
CA PHE A 157 15.58 -7.87 15.39
C PHE A 157 16.23 -9.27 15.47
N ILE A 158 17.43 -9.43 14.91
CA ILE A 158 18.25 -10.63 15.12
C ILE A 158 18.95 -10.55 16.47
N ASP A 159 19.52 -9.39 16.79
CA ASP A 159 20.22 -9.15 18.06
C ASP A 159 19.29 -9.34 19.27
N LEU A 160 18.00 -9.01 19.12
CA LEU A 160 16.95 -9.24 20.13
C LEU A 160 16.41 -10.68 20.16
N GLY A 161 16.86 -11.56 19.25
CA GLY A 161 16.35 -12.93 19.15
C GLY A 161 14.93 -13.06 18.58
N ILE A 162 14.35 -11.97 18.06
CA ILE A 162 12.99 -11.96 17.47
C ILE A 162 12.99 -12.67 16.11
N ARG A 163 14.13 -12.67 15.40
CA ARG A 163 14.30 -13.34 14.11
C ARG A 163 15.66 -13.99 13.93
N SER A 164 15.71 -15.00 13.09
CA SER A 164 16.94 -15.62 12.58
C SER A 164 17.52 -14.90 11.36
N ASP A 165 16.66 -14.46 10.44
CA ASP A 165 17.05 -13.94 9.14
C ASP A 165 15.97 -13.01 8.53
N PHE A 166 16.30 -12.37 7.40
CA PHE A 166 15.40 -11.52 6.62
C PHE A 166 15.17 -12.05 5.20
N GLN A 167 15.13 -13.37 5.01
CA GLN A 167 14.82 -14.02 3.72
C GLN A 167 13.33 -13.89 3.38
N ILE A 168 12.83 -12.66 3.38
CA ILE A 168 11.45 -12.30 3.06
C ILE A 168 11.46 -11.71 1.66
N PRO A 169 10.83 -12.35 0.66
CA PRO A 169 10.83 -11.88 -0.73
C PRO A 169 10.39 -10.42 -0.87
N LYS A 170 9.40 -9.99 -0.08
CA LYS A 170 8.89 -8.61 -0.09
C LYS A 170 9.93 -7.57 0.40
N ILE A 171 10.80 -7.95 1.34
CA ILE A 171 11.91 -7.08 1.78
C ILE A 171 12.97 -7.00 0.69
N HIS A 172 13.32 -8.13 0.06
CA HIS A 172 14.23 -8.10 -1.08
C HIS A 172 13.66 -7.25 -2.22
N PHE A 173 12.36 -7.34 -2.47
CA PHE A 173 11.68 -6.61 -3.54
C PHE A 173 11.75 -5.08 -3.37
N MET A 174 11.91 -4.56 -2.15
CA MET A 174 12.10 -3.13 -1.92
C MET A 174 13.29 -2.55 -2.71
N ASN A 175 14.33 -3.35 -3.00
CA ASN A 175 15.47 -2.92 -3.84
C ASN A 175 15.08 -2.62 -5.29
N HIS A 176 13.94 -3.13 -5.76
CA HIS A 176 13.45 -2.96 -7.12
C HIS A 176 12.49 -1.78 -7.29
N TYR A 177 12.16 -1.07 -6.20
CA TYR A 177 11.26 0.10 -6.27
C TYR A 177 11.86 1.24 -7.09
N ILE A 178 13.11 1.64 -6.83
CA ILE A 178 13.74 2.75 -7.56
C ILE A 178 13.90 2.41 -9.06
N PRO A 179 14.43 1.24 -9.45
CA PRO A 179 14.43 0.82 -10.85
C PRO A 179 13.02 0.78 -11.46
N GLY A 180 12.04 0.27 -10.72
CA GLY A 180 10.64 0.21 -11.14
C GLY A 180 10.08 1.60 -11.42
N ILE A 181 10.26 2.55 -10.50
CA ILE A 181 9.81 3.93 -10.65
C ILE A 181 10.45 4.61 -11.86
N LYS A 182 11.75 4.41 -12.07
CA LYS A 182 12.46 4.98 -13.24
C LYS A 182 11.98 4.40 -14.57
N CYS A 183 11.62 3.12 -14.61
CA CYS A 183 11.21 2.43 -15.83
C CYS A 183 9.73 2.62 -16.16
N MET A 184 8.87 2.69 -15.15
CA MET A 184 7.42 2.57 -15.30
C MET A 184 6.64 3.78 -14.77
N GLY A 185 7.32 4.73 -14.13
CA GLY A 185 6.68 5.89 -13.51
C GLY A 185 6.22 5.64 -12.08
N THR A 186 5.35 6.50 -11.59
CA THR A 186 4.85 6.49 -10.21
C THR A 186 3.93 5.31 -9.93
N LEU A 187 3.86 4.91 -8.66
CA LEU A 187 3.20 3.66 -8.25
C LEU A 187 1.67 3.74 -8.18
N ASP A 188 1.11 4.95 -8.25
CA ASP A 188 -0.32 5.19 -8.37
C ASP A 188 -0.92 4.52 -9.62
N ASN A 189 -0.16 4.45 -10.72
CA ASN A 189 -0.57 3.75 -11.94
C ASN A 189 -0.65 2.22 -11.79
N PHE A 190 -0.03 1.66 -10.76
CA PHE A 190 0.09 0.21 -10.54
C PHE A 190 -0.58 -0.25 -9.25
N ASN A 191 -1.32 0.63 -8.57
CA ASN A 191 -1.99 0.29 -7.33
C ASN A 191 -3.07 -0.78 -7.60
N THR A 192 -2.89 -1.95 -7.00
CA THR A 192 -3.79 -3.08 -7.13
C THR A 192 -5.10 -2.88 -6.36
N GLU A 193 -5.21 -1.88 -5.50
CA GLU A 193 -6.48 -1.54 -4.86
C GLU A 193 -7.57 -1.22 -5.89
N TYR A 194 -7.25 -0.48 -6.94
CA TYR A 194 -8.22 -0.15 -7.99
C TYR A 194 -8.64 -1.41 -8.76
N THR A 195 -7.69 -2.27 -9.12
CA THR A 195 -7.97 -3.51 -9.85
C THR A 195 -8.68 -4.54 -8.97
N GLU A 196 -8.42 -4.57 -7.67
CA GLU A 196 -9.11 -5.42 -6.69
C GLU A 196 -10.57 -4.97 -6.51
N HIS A 197 -10.83 -3.68 -6.35
CA HIS A 197 -12.20 -3.15 -6.31
C HIS A 197 -12.96 -3.48 -7.60
N LEU A 198 -12.34 -3.25 -8.77
CA LEU A 198 -12.93 -3.65 -10.05
C LEU A 198 -13.19 -5.15 -10.13
N HIS A 199 -12.29 -5.99 -9.63
CA HIS A 199 -12.51 -7.44 -9.63
C HIS A 199 -13.64 -7.85 -8.66
N ILE A 200 -13.83 -7.15 -7.54
CA ILE A 200 -15.00 -7.32 -6.67
C ILE A 200 -16.27 -6.97 -7.44
N ASP A 201 -16.34 -5.75 -7.97
CA ASP A 201 -17.52 -5.21 -8.65
C ASP A 201 -17.89 -5.96 -9.93
N LEU A 202 -16.89 -6.34 -10.72
CA LEU A 202 -17.09 -6.87 -12.07
C LEU A 202 -17.09 -8.39 -12.11
N ALA A 203 -16.41 -9.06 -11.18
CA ALA A 203 -16.30 -10.51 -11.17
C ALA A 203 -17.02 -11.14 -9.97
N LYS A 204 -16.69 -10.75 -8.73
CA LYS A 204 -17.27 -11.42 -7.54
C LYS A 204 -18.77 -11.16 -7.40
N ASP A 205 -19.20 -9.90 -7.47
CA ASP A 205 -20.61 -9.54 -7.35
C ASP A 205 -21.43 -10.10 -8.52
N ALA A 206 -20.87 -10.02 -9.74
CA ALA A 206 -21.47 -10.60 -10.93
C ALA A 206 -21.65 -12.11 -10.78
N TYR A 207 -20.63 -12.82 -10.29
CA TYR A 207 -20.67 -14.25 -10.06
C TYR A 207 -21.68 -14.63 -8.96
N GLN A 208 -21.71 -13.89 -7.85
CA GLN A 208 -22.68 -14.09 -6.77
C GLN A 208 -24.13 -13.91 -7.23
N ALA A 209 -24.36 -13.04 -8.21
CA ALA A 209 -25.68 -12.82 -8.81
C ALA A 209 -26.10 -13.90 -9.84
N THR A 210 -25.24 -14.88 -10.14
CA THR A 210 -25.56 -15.99 -11.05
C THR A 210 -26.12 -17.22 -10.32
N ASN A 211 -26.71 -18.13 -11.09
CA ASN A 211 -27.06 -19.47 -10.60
C ASN A 211 -25.87 -20.45 -10.55
N LYS A 212 -24.63 -20.00 -10.85
CA LYS A 212 -23.38 -20.78 -10.87
C LYS A 212 -23.34 -21.93 -11.89
N LYS A 213 -24.16 -21.87 -12.94
CA LYS A 213 -24.16 -22.82 -14.07
C LYS A 213 -24.08 -22.04 -15.37
N ASP A 214 -23.01 -22.22 -16.14
CA ASP A 214 -22.72 -21.38 -17.31
C ASP A 214 -22.73 -19.89 -16.92
N GLU A 215 -21.89 -19.58 -15.95
CA GLU A 215 -21.84 -18.31 -15.23
C GLU A 215 -21.36 -17.15 -16.10
N LEU A 216 -20.49 -17.39 -17.09
CA LEU A 216 -19.86 -16.31 -17.87
C LEU A 216 -20.90 -15.50 -18.66
N SER A 217 -21.86 -16.18 -19.28
CA SER A 217 -22.93 -15.53 -20.05
C SER A 217 -23.84 -14.68 -19.14
N GLN A 218 -24.11 -15.17 -17.93
CA GLN A 218 -24.91 -14.48 -16.92
C GLN A 218 -24.17 -13.28 -16.32
N MET A 219 -22.89 -13.43 -16.00
CA MET A 219 -22.03 -12.35 -15.51
C MET A 219 -21.97 -11.20 -16.53
N ALA A 220 -21.75 -11.50 -17.82
CA ALA A 220 -21.74 -10.50 -18.87
C ALA A 220 -23.09 -9.77 -19.00
N GLN A 221 -24.21 -10.48 -18.90
CA GLN A 221 -25.54 -9.86 -18.91
C GLN A 221 -25.78 -8.99 -17.67
N TRP A 222 -25.36 -9.43 -16.50
CA TRP A 222 -25.47 -8.67 -15.25
C TRP A 222 -24.69 -7.36 -15.33
N LEU A 223 -23.45 -7.39 -15.83
CA LEU A 223 -22.62 -6.20 -16.04
C LEU A 223 -23.28 -5.23 -17.01
N LYS A 224 -23.79 -5.72 -18.14
CA LYS A 224 -24.52 -4.90 -19.13
C LYS A 224 -25.75 -4.21 -18.53
N ARG A 225 -26.45 -4.87 -17.59
CA ARG A 225 -27.59 -4.28 -16.88
C ARG A 225 -27.14 -3.22 -15.88
N LYS A 226 -26.11 -3.50 -15.07
CA LYS A 226 -25.53 -2.55 -14.10
C LYS A 226 -25.06 -1.27 -14.81
N GLU A 227 -24.37 -1.41 -15.94
CA GLU A 227 -23.92 -0.28 -16.76
C GLU A 227 -25.10 0.58 -17.29
N LYS A 228 -26.17 -0.05 -17.78
CA LYS A 228 -27.37 0.67 -18.24
C LYS A 228 -28.06 1.44 -17.12
N VAL A 229 -28.16 0.84 -15.93
CA VAL A 229 -28.76 1.49 -14.75
C VAL A 229 -27.90 2.68 -14.30
N MET A 230 -26.58 2.52 -14.25
CA MET A 230 -25.65 3.61 -13.92
C MET A 230 -25.75 4.78 -14.91
N LYS A 231 -25.77 4.50 -16.22
CA LYS A 231 -25.96 5.53 -17.27
C LYS A 231 -27.29 6.25 -17.11
N HIS A 232 -28.36 5.52 -16.82
CA HIS A 232 -29.67 6.11 -16.60
C HIS A 232 -29.70 7.01 -15.35
N ALA A 233 -29.16 6.55 -14.23
CA ALA A 233 -29.07 7.33 -13.00
C ALA A 233 -28.24 8.62 -13.17
N ALA A 234 -27.09 8.54 -13.86
CA ALA A 234 -26.28 9.71 -14.18
C ALA A 234 -27.03 10.72 -15.06
N SER A 235 -27.82 10.24 -16.03
CA SER A 235 -28.63 11.11 -16.88
C SER A 235 -29.76 11.84 -16.12
N HIS A 236 -30.30 11.25 -15.06
CA HIS A 236 -31.31 11.90 -14.21
C HIS A 236 -30.71 12.97 -13.30
N LEU A 237 -29.54 12.71 -12.72
CA LEU A 237 -28.79 13.69 -11.90
C LEU A 237 -28.41 14.94 -12.70
N GLN A 238 -28.09 14.79 -14.00
CA GLN A 238 -27.82 15.93 -14.89
C GLN A 238 -29.09 16.69 -15.33
N ARG A 239 -30.27 16.08 -15.14
CA ARG A 239 -31.57 16.65 -15.55
C ARG A 239 -32.34 17.30 -14.41
N THR A 240 -31.94 17.10 -13.16
CA THR A 240 -32.48 17.86 -12.02
C THR A 240 -31.86 19.27 -12.01
N PRO A 241 -32.66 20.34 -12.19
CA PRO A 241 -32.16 21.69 -11.98
C PRO A 241 -31.74 21.82 -10.51
N SER A 242 -30.59 22.45 -10.26
CA SER A 242 -30.26 22.97 -8.93
C SER A 242 -31.47 23.73 -8.38
N MET A 243 -32.00 23.31 -7.24
CA MET A 243 -33.03 24.06 -6.53
C MET A 243 -32.55 25.52 -6.38
N PRO A 244 -33.36 26.53 -6.72
CA PRO A 244 -32.97 27.91 -6.50
C PRO A 244 -32.73 28.12 -4.99
N ASN A 245 -31.59 28.73 -4.68
CA ASN A 245 -31.19 29.13 -3.35
C ASN A 245 -32.36 29.85 -2.64
N PRO A 246 -32.88 29.38 -1.49
CA PRO A 246 -34.04 30.01 -0.83
C PRO A 246 -33.75 31.40 -0.23
N LEU A 247 -32.53 31.93 -0.40
CA LEU A 247 -32.13 33.22 0.13
C LEU A 247 -31.46 34.01 -1.00
N GLY A 248 -32.21 34.94 -1.58
CA GLY A 248 -31.76 35.84 -2.63
C GLY A 248 -30.64 36.77 -2.16
N LEU A 249 -29.40 36.33 -2.35
CA LEU A 249 -28.22 37.19 -2.34
C LEU A 249 -27.58 37.09 -3.73
N GLU A 250 -27.70 38.19 -4.47
CA GLU A 250 -27.11 38.37 -5.81
C GLU A 250 -25.60 38.17 -5.76
N SER A 251 -25.10 37.26 -6.60
CA SER A 251 -23.68 37.11 -6.88
C SER A 251 -23.24 38.22 -7.84
N THR A 252 -22.52 39.21 -7.33
CA THR A 252 -21.79 40.17 -8.17
C THR A 252 -20.72 39.44 -8.98
N GLU A 253 -20.81 39.55 -10.31
CA GLU A 253 -19.80 39.15 -11.27
C GLU A 253 -18.41 39.69 -10.88
N ASN A 254 -17.43 38.80 -10.72
CA ASN A 254 -16.03 39.18 -10.89
C ASN A 254 -15.50 38.52 -12.17
N ARG A 255 -15.50 39.34 -13.23
CA ARG A 255 -14.76 39.12 -14.47
C ARG A 255 -13.27 38.91 -14.15
N CYS A 256 -12.73 37.78 -14.59
CA CYS A 256 -11.28 37.55 -14.66
C CYS A 256 -10.73 38.29 -15.89
N PRO A 257 -9.77 39.22 -15.75
CA PRO A 257 -9.11 39.82 -16.90
C PRO A 257 -8.08 38.85 -17.48
N GLN A 258 -8.18 38.65 -18.79
CA GLN A 258 -7.14 38.08 -19.64
C GLN A 258 -5.91 39.00 -19.69
N ASP A 259 -4.77 38.38 -19.99
CA ASP A 259 -3.53 38.95 -20.53
C ASP A 259 -2.58 39.71 -19.59
N LEU A 260 -1.41 39.09 -19.35
CA LEU A 260 -0.11 39.78 -19.39
C LEU A 260 1.01 38.77 -19.67
N ILE A 261 1.34 38.68 -20.97
CA ILE A 261 2.62 38.24 -21.51
C ILE A 261 3.55 39.46 -21.60
N LEU A 262 4.87 39.23 -21.42
CA LEU A 262 6.07 40.07 -21.60
C LEU A 262 6.60 40.88 -20.41
N HIS A 263 7.68 40.42 -19.78
CA HIS A 263 9.06 40.65 -20.27
C HIS A 263 10.01 39.55 -19.78
#